data_AF-A0A7C9EHG4-F1
#
_entry.id   AF-A0A7C9EHG4-F1
#
_cell.length_a   1.000
_cell.length_b   1.000
_cell.length_c   1.000
_cell.angle_alpha   90.00
_cell.angle_beta   90.00
_cell.angle_gamma   90.00
#
_symmetry.space_group_name_H-M   'P 1'
#
loop_
_entity.id
_entity.type
_entity.pdbx_description
1 polymer ?
#
loop_
_entity_poly.entity_id
_entity_poly.type
_entity_poly.pdbx_seq_one_letter_code
_entity_poly.pdbx_strand_id
1 'polypeptide(L)'
;GAESTLLLASGMCASTVLLLALVPAGGHIVTTADCYRKTRIFIETFLPKMGIKATVIDPADVDGLKAALDENNVTLFFTESPTNPFLRCVDIKLVSEICHKKG
;
A
#
# COMPACT_ATOMS: atom_id res chain seq x y z
N GLY A 1 15.08 -5.11 14.56
CA GLY A 1 14.11 -4.37 15.38
C GLY A 1 13.98 -2.97 14.82
N ALA A 2 12.81 -2.34 14.93
CA ALA A 2 12.58 -0.98 14.44
C ALA A 2 13.35 0.06 15.28
N GLU A 3 13.62 1.23 14.70
CA GLU A 3 14.25 2.36 15.39
C GLU A 3 13.32 3.03 16.42
N SER A 4 12.03 3.14 16.09
CA SER A 4 10.97 3.66 16.96
C SER A 4 9.64 2.96 16.67
N THR A 5 8.67 3.09 17.57
CA THR A 5 7.34 2.47 17.44
C THR A 5 6.26 3.38 18.04
N LEU A 6 5.16 3.55 17.31
CA LEU A 6 3.99 4.32 17.74
C LEU A 6 2.82 3.38 18.05
N LEU A 7 2.21 3.55 19.23
CA LEU A 7 1.00 2.82 19.62
C LEU A 7 -0.25 3.67 19.33
N LEU A 8 -1.26 3.07 18.74
CA LEU A 8 -2.52 3.71 18.35
C LEU A 8 -3.72 2.88 18.81
N ALA A 9 -4.91 3.47 18.76
CA ALA A 9 -6.14 2.88 19.32
C ALA A 9 -6.56 1.54 18.66
N SER A 10 -6.16 1.29 17.41
CA SER A 10 -6.43 0.03 16.69
C SER A 10 -5.53 -0.12 15.47
N GLY A 11 -5.50 -1.31 14.86
CA GLY A 11 -4.82 -1.54 13.58
C GLY A 11 -5.36 -0.68 12.45
N MET A 12 -6.68 -0.49 12.37
CA MET A 12 -7.28 0.45 11.40
C MET A 12 -6.84 1.90 11.65
N CYS A 13 -6.72 2.32 12.91
CA CYS A 13 -6.18 3.65 13.24
C CYS A 13 -4.75 3.80 12.73
N ALA A 14 -3.90 2.77 12.90
CA ALA A 14 -2.54 2.77 12.38
C ALA A 14 -2.47 2.88 10.86
N SER A 15 -3.21 2.04 10.12
CA SER A 15 -3.21 2.09 8.65
C SER A 15 -3.75 3.42 8.12
N THR A 16 -4.84 3.94 8.69
CA THR A 16 -5.41 5.23 8.27
C THR A 16 -4.46 6.39 8.55
N VAL A 17 -3.87 6.48 9.75
CA VAL A 17 -2.94 7.56 10.09
C VAL A 17 -1.70 7.50 9.21
N LEU A 18 -1.16 6.31 8.95
CA LEU A 18 -0.01 6.11 8.06
C LEU A 18 -0.31 6.63 6.64
N LEU A 19 -1.44 6.22 6.05
CA LEU A 19 -1.80 6.62 4.69
C LEU A 19 -2.00 8.14 4.59
N LEU A 20 -2.68 8.74 5.56
CA LEU A 20 -2.93 10.19 5.57
C LEU A 20 -1.68 11.02 5.84
N ALA A 21 -0.71 10.49 6.59
CA ALA A 21 0.53 11.19 6.91
C ALA A 21 1.57 11.11 5.79
N LEU A 22 1.65 9.98 5.08
CA LEU A 22 2.72 9.71 4.12
C LEU A 22 2.32 9.96 2.67
N VAL A 23 1.04 9.82 2.32
CA VAL A 23 0.58 10.00 0.94
C VAL A 23 0.07 11.42 0.75
N PRO A 24 0.71 12.25 -0.10
CA PRO A 24 0.28 13.61 -0.32
C PRO A 24 -1.07 13.65 -1.01
N ALA A 25 -1.81 14.76 -0.84
CA ALA A 25 -3.00 15.01 -1.64
C ALA A 25 -2.65 14.98 -3.14
N GLY A 26 -3.47 14.32 -3.95
CA GLY A 26 -3.19 14.07 -5.37
C GLY A 26 -2.15 12.96 -5.64
N GLY A 27 -1.61 12.32 -4.60
CA GLY A 27 -0.62 11.24 -4.71
C GLY A 27 -1.20 9.94 -5.25
N HIS A 28 -0.35 8.91 -5.38
CA HIS A 28 -0.74 7.62 -5.92
C HIS A 28 -0.21 6.49 -5.05
N ILE A 29 -1.06 5.52 -4.72
CA ILE A 29 -0.67 4.31 -3.99
C ILE A 29 -0.83 3.06 -4.85
N VAL A 30 -0.02 2.05 -4.59
CA VAL A 30 -0.23 0.70 -5.14
C VAL A 30 -0.57 -0.23 -3.98
N THR A 31 -1.61 -1.05 -4.13
CA THR A 31 -1.97 -2.05 -3.12
C THR A 31 -2.37 -3.37 -3.76
N THR A 32 -2.44 -4.43 -2.97
CA THR A 32 -2.83 -5.76 -3.44
C THR A 32 -4.34 -5.96 -3.40
N ALA A 33 -4.85 -6.84 -4.26
CA ALA A 33 -6.26 -7.23 -4.30
C ALA A 33 -6.76 -7.83 -2.97
N ASP A 34 -5.88 -8.51 -2.23
CA ASP A 34 -6.18 -9.11 -0.93
C ASP A 34 -6.02 -8.15 0.26
N CYS A 35 -5.84 -6.85 0.02
CA CYS A 35 -5.77 -5.86 1.09
C CYS A 35 -7.03 -5.93 1.97
N TYR A 36 -6.83 -5.85 3.29
CA TYR A 36 -7.90 -5.97 4.28
C TYR A 36 -9.09 -5.10 3.92
N ARG A 37 -10.28 -5.72 3.88
CA ARG A 37 -11.48 -5.12 3.28
C ARG A 37 -11.80 -3.70 3.78
N LYS A 38 -11.65 -3.44 5.09
CA LYS A 38 -11.91 -2.09 5.64
C LYS A 38 -10.86 -1.08 5.20
N THR A 39 -9.59 -1.48 5.13
CA THR A 39 -8.50 -0.65 4.58
C THR A 39 -8.77 -0.36 3.10
N ARG A 40 -9.23 -1.36 2.36
CA ARG A 40 -9.55 -1.20 0.95
C ARG A 40 -10.72 -0.23 0.70
N ILE A 41 -11.79 -0.32 1.51
CA ILE A 41 -12.89 0.65 1.48
C ILE A 41 -12.37 2.06 1.78
N PHE A 42 -11.48 2.23 2.75
CA PHE A 42 -10.90 3.54 3.07
C PHE A 42 -10.10 4.09 1.88
N ILE A 43 -9.27 3.25 1.25
CA ILE A 43 -8.50 3.59 0.05
C ILE A 43 -9.41 3.99 -1.14
N GLU A 44 -10.53 3.31 -1.34
CA GLU A 44 -11.40 3.53 -2.50
C GLU A 44 -12.46 4.63 -2.30
N THR A 45 -12.78 4.99 -1.05
CA THR A 45 -13.90 5.91 -0.77
C THR A 45 -13.50 7.18 -0.03
N PHE A 46 -12.42 7.15 0.75
CA PHE A 46 -11.98 8.30 1.53
C PHE A 46 -10.80 9.01 0.86
N LEU A 47 -9.74 8.26 0.53
CA LEU A 47 -8.54 8.83 -0.09
C LEU A 47 -8.81 9.60 -1.42
N PRO A 48 -9.76 9.18 -2.29
CA PRO A 48 -10.06 9.92 -3.51
C PRO A 48 -10.63 11.32 -3.27
N LYS A 49 -11.21 11.58 -2.08
CA LYS A 49 -11.65 12.93 -1.70
C LYS A 49 -10.47 13.91 -1.55
N MET A 50 -9.26 13.39 -1.37
CA MET A 50 -8.01 14.15 -1.34
C MET A 50 -7.26 14.07 -2.68
N GLY A 51 -7.90 13.55 -3.74
CA GLY A 51 -7.29 13.33 -5.05
C GLY A 51 -6.30 12.15 -5.11
N ILE A 52 -6.17 11.38 -4.02
CA ILE A 52 -5.25 10.24 -3.99
C ILE A 52 -5.83 9.11 -4.83
N LYS A 53 -5.03 8.60 -5.76
CA LYS A 53 -5.36 7.48 -6.66
C LYS A 53 -4.76 6.18 -6.14
N ALA A 54 -5.35 5.05 -6.55
CA ALA A 54 -4.85 3.74 -6.21
C ALA A 54 -4.78 2.83 -7.45
N THR A 55 -3.66 2.12 -7.62
CA THR A 55 -3.56 0.96 -8.51
C THR A 55 -3.63 -0.31 -7.68
N VAL A 56 -4.35 -1.30 -8.18
CA VAL A 56 -4.58 -2.55 -7.47
C VAL A 56 -4.02 -3.68 -8.30
N ILE A 57 -3.11 -4.44 -7.70
CA ILE A 57 -2.44 -5.56 -8.36
C ILE A 57 -2.69 -6.87 -7.62
N ASP A 58 -2.39 -7.99 -8.27
CA ASP A 58 -2.31 -9.27 -7.57
C ASP A 58 -1.05 -9.34 -6.69
N PRO A 59 -1.09 -9.88 -5.46
CA PRO A 59 0.08 -10.11 -4.61
C PRO A 59 1.27 -10.79 -5.30
N ALA A 60 1.04 -11.68 -6.25
CA ALA A 60 2.10 -12.38 -6.97
C ALA A 60 2.55 -11.63 -8.25
N ASP A 61 1.86 -10.56 -8.64
CA ASP A 61 2.08 -9.85 -9.90
C ASP A 61 3.16 -8.77 -9.76
N VAL A 62 4.40 -9.23 -9.76
CA VAL A 62 5.59 -8.36 -9.71
C VAL A 62 5.70 -7.48 -10.96
N ASP A 63 5.25 -7.95 -12.12
CA ASP A 63 5.32 -7.17 -13.35
C ASP A 63 4.25 -6.08 -13.40
N GLY A 64 3.05 -6.35 -12.88
CA GLY A 64 2.04 -5.33 -12.62
C GLY A 64 2.50 -4.26 -11.63
N LEU A 65 3.27 -4.64 -10.60
CA LEU A 65 3.92 -3.65 -9.72
C LEU A 65 4.88 -2.75 -10.49
N LYS A 66 5.77 -3.32 -11.31
CA LYS A 66 6.72 -2.53 -12.11
C LYS A 66 6.00 -1.59 -13.07
N ALA A 67 5.00 -2.10 -13.79
CA ALA A 67 4.20 -1.29 -14.71
C ALA A 67 3.52 -0.12 -13.97
N ALA A 68 2.91 -0.38 -12.81
CA ALA A 68 2.28 0.67 -12.02
C ALA A 68 3.27 1.77 -11.57
N LEU A 69 4.50 1.38 -11.19
CA LEU A 69 5.59 2.28 -10.82
C LEU A 69 6.20 3.03 -12.02
N ASP A 70 6.13 2.47 -13.22
CA ASP A 70 6.60 3.11 -14.46
C ASP A 70 5.58 4.13 -14.99
N GLU A 71 4.29 3.80 -14.89
CA GLU A 71 3.19 4.61 -15.44
C GLU A 71 2.75 5.74 -14.51
N ASN A 72 2.98 5.61 -13.20
CA ASN A 72 2.49 6.54 -12.19
C ASN A 72 3.62 6.98 -11.25
N ASN A 73 3.53 8.21 -10.75
CA ASN A 73 4.40 8.66 -9.67
C ASN A 73 3.90 8.12 -8.31
N VAL A 74 4.19 6.85 -8.06
CA VAL A 74 3.72 6.12 -6.87
C VAL A 74 4.45 6.60 -5.63
N THR A 75 3.70 7.03 -4.62
CA THR A 75 4.24 7.44 -3.33
C THR A 75 4.46 6.27 -2.39
N LEU A 76 3.59 5.27 -2.43
CA LEU A 76 3.63 4.18 -1.46
C LEU A 76 3.03 2.89 -2.00
N PHE A 77 3.73 1.79 -1.80
CA PHE A 77 3.20 0.44 -1.95
C PHE A 77 2.74 -0.11 -0.59
N PHE A 78 1.47 -0.49 -0.49
CA PHE A 78 0.85 -0.99 0.75
C PHE A 78 0.30 -2.40 0.57
N THR A 79 0.78 -3.36 1.35
CA THR A 79 0.29 -4.75 1.32
C THR A 79 0.42 -5.43 2.69
N GLU A 80 -0.22 -6.59 2.81
CA GLU A 80 -0.14 -7.49 3.96
C GLU A 80 0.54 -8.79 3.53
N SER A 81 1.36 -9.38 4.41
CA SER A 81 2.01 -10.67 4.13
C SER A 81 2.19 -11.44 5.46
N PRO A 82 1.55 -12.62 5.63
CA PRO A 82 0.62 -13.25 4.70
C PRO A 82 -0.69 -12.47 4.54
N THR A 83 -1.32 -12.53 3.36
CA THR A 83 -2.63 -11.92 3.10
C THR A 83 -3.76 -12.68 3.78
N ASN A 84 -4.93 -12.04 3.94
CA ASN A 84 -6.14 -12.68 4.45
C ASN A 84 -7.21 -12.73 3.35
N PRO A 85 -7.95 -13.84 3.14
CA PRO A 85 -7.90 -15.11 3.87
C PRO A 85 -6.95 -16.16 3.28
N PHE A 86 -6.36 -15.89 2.12
CA PHE A 86 -5.66 -16.89 1.31
C PHE A 86 -4.18 -17.10 1.68
N LEU A 87 -3.67 -16.36 2.67
CA LEU A 87 -2.29 -16.49 3.18
C LEU A 87 -1.23 -16.36 2.09
N ARG A 88 -1.48 -15.50 1.10
CA ARG A 88 -0.50 -15.24 0.04
C ARG A 88 0.64 -14.42 0.59
N CYS A 89 1.86 -14.73 0.16
CA CYS A 89 3.05 -14.02 0.60
C CYS A 89 3.56 -13.13 -0.52
N VAL A 90 4.06 -11.97 -0.13
CA VAL A 90 4.81 -11.07 -1.00
C VAL A 90 6.29 -11.25 -0.71
N ASP A 91 7.12 -11.32 -1.74
CA ASP A 91 8.57 -11.27 -1.57
C ASP A 91 8.98 -9.84 -1.16
N ILE A 92 9.08 -9.63 0.14
CA ILE A 92 9.37 -8.31 0.74
C ILE A 92 10.69 -7.77 0.21
N LYS A 93 11.73 -8.60 0.06
CA LYS A 93 13.04 -8.14 -0.38
C LYS A 93 12.96 -7.64 -1.82
N LEU A 94 12.41 -8.46 -2.72
CA LEU A 94 12.27 -8.10 -4.13
C LEU A 94 11.41 -6.84 -4.31
N VAL A 95 10.26 -6.77 -3.64
CA VAL A 95 9.35 -5.64 -3.75
C VAL A 95 9.97 -4.36 -3.20
N SER A 96 10.63 -4.41 -2.04
CA SER A 96 11.35 -3.25 -1.51
C SER A 96 12.43 -2.75 -2.47
N GLU A 97 13.22 -3.64 -3.08
CA GLU A 97 14.23 -3.26 -4.07
C GLU A 97 13.63 -2.61 -5.32
N ILE A 98 12.46 -3.09 -5.78
CA ILE A 98 11.76 -2.52 -6.94
C ILE A 98 11.19 -1.13 -6.60
N CYS A 99 10.51 -0.98 -5.47
CA CYS A 99 9.93 0.29 -5.03
C CYS A 99 11.02 1.35 -4.83
N HIS A 100 12.06 1.07 -4.02
CA HIS A 100 13.11 2.05 -3.73
C HIS A 100 13.91 2.53 -4.96
N LYS A 101 13.95 1.74 -6.04
CA LYS A 101 14.55 2.19 -7.32
C LYS A 101 13.74 3.27 -8.02
N LYS A 102 12.48 3.46 -7.64
CA LYS A 102 11.51 4.39 -8.25
C LYS A 102 11.16 5.58 -7.36
N GLY A 103 11.59 5.56 -6.10
CA GLY A 103 11.31 6.58 -5.08
C GLY A 103 10.67 5.96 -3.86
#